data_AF-A0ABD5VWL5-F1
#
_entry.id   AF-A0ABD5VWL5-F1
#
_cell.length_a   1.000
_cell.length_b   1.000
_cell.length_c   1.000
_cell.angle_alpha   90.00
_cell.angle_beta   90.00
_cell.angle_gamma   90.00
#
_symmetry.space_group_name_H-M   'P 1'
#
loop_
_entity.id
_entity.type
_entity.pdbx_description
1 polymer ?
#
loop_
_entity_poly.entity_id
_entity_poly.type
_entity_poly.pdbx_seq_one_letter_code
_entity_poly.pdbx_strand_id
1 'polypeptide(L)' 'MTVVARRDVMEADALATTLSALPRDDALALAEEWDGAEALVVHQGTIRRTGGFTDHVPDR' A
#
# COMPACT_ATOMS: atom_id res chain seq x y z
N MET A 1 6.03 3.87 2.61
CA MET A 1 4.90 2.99 2.26
C MET A 1 3.72 3.43 3.10
N THR A 2 2.53 3.49 2.51
CA THR A 2 1.28 3.70 3.24
C THR A 2 0.32 2.60 2.81
N VAL A 3 -0.33 1.95 3.77
CA VAL A 3 -1.23 0.82 3.51
C VAL A 3 -2.56 1.10 4.18
N VAL A 4 -3.65 0.81 3.45
CA VAL A 4 -4.99 0.66 4.00
C VAL A 4 -5.25 -0.84 4.09
N ALA A 5 -5.67 -1.30 5.25
CA ALA A 5 -6.02 -2.69 5.48
C ALA A 5 -7.47 -2.76 5.95
N ARG A 6 -8.18 -3.81 5.51
CA ARG A 6 -9.59 -4.01 5.81
C ARG A 6 -9.87 -4.22 7.30
N ARG A 7 -8.98 -4.90 8.02
CA ARG A 7 -9.27 -5.35 9.39
C ARG A 7 -9.04 -4.27 10.44
N ASP A 8 -7.79 -3.84 10.60
CA ASP A 8 -7.38 -2.91 11.65
C ASP A 8 -6.00 -2.30 11.38
N VAL A 9 -5.60 -1.36 12.24
CA VAL A 9 -4.32 -0.63 12.14
C VAL A 9 -3.12 -1.55 12.38
N MET A 10 -3.26 -2.62 13.17
CA MET A 10 -2.17 -3.55 13.42
C MET A 10 -1.84 -4.35 12.15
N GLU A 11 -2.86 -4.79 11.41
CA GLU A 11 -2.69 -5.39 10.09
C GLU A 11 -2.03 -4.39 9.13
N ALA A 12 -2.53 -3.17 9.03
CA ALA A 12 -1.94 -2.15 8.16
C ALA A 12 -0.45 -1.89 8.47
N ASP A 13 -0.07 -1.81 9.75
CA ASP A 13 1.30 -1.57 10.19
C ASP A 13 2.24 -2.75 9.88
N ALA A 14 1.77 -3.98 10.12
CA ALA A 14 2.51 -5.19 9.78
C ALA A 14 2.77 -5.27 8.26
N LEU A 15 1.73 -5.05 7.44
CA LEU A 15 1.85 -5.06 5.99
C LEU A 15 2.76 -3.93 5.50
N ALA A 16 2.60 -2.71 6.02
CA ALA A 16 3.46 -1.59 5.66
C ALA A 16 4.94 -1.86 5.97
N THR A 17 5.23 -2.48 7.12
CA THR A 17 6.58 -2.90 7.50
C THR A 17 7.13 -3.94 6.55
N THR A 18 6.38 -5.02 6.26
CA THR A 18 6.79 -6.08 5.35
C THR A 18 7.06 -5.56 3.94
N LEU A 19 6.12 -4.79 3.38
CA LEU A 19 6.24 -4.25 2.03
C LEU A 19 7.38 -3.22 1.90
N SER A 20 7.69 -2.49 2.98
CA SER A 20 8.83 -1.55 2.99
C SER A 20 10.20 -2.23 2.98
N ALA A 21 10.27 -3.53 3.32
CA ALA A 21 11.51 -4.30 3.28
C ALA A 21 11.82 -4.88 1.89
N LEU A 22 10.88 -4.81 0.94
CA LEU A 22 11.01 -5.37 -0.41
C LEU A 22 11.43 -4.30 -1.43
N PRO A 23 12.02 -4.71 -2.58
CA PRO A 23 12.11 -3.85 -3.75
C PRO A 23 10.73 -3.31 -4.16
N ARG A 24 10.69 -2.07 -4.67
CA ARG A 24 9.45 -1.35 -4.96
C ARG A 24 8.45 -2.15 -5.81
N ASP A 25 8.93 -2.77 -6.88
CA ASP A 25 8.05 -3.44 -7.83
C ASP A 25 7.52 -4.76 -7.26
N ASP A 26 8.33 -5.47 -6.46
CA ASP A 26 7.91 -6.66 -5.71
C ASP A 26 6.87 -6.31 -4.63
N ALA A 27 7.09 -5.20 -3.91
CA ALA A 27 6.15 -4.70 -2.91
C ALA A 27 4.78 -4.36 -3.53
N LEU A 28 4.78 -3.77 -4.73
CA LEU A 28 3.53 -3.43 -5.43
C LEU A 28 2.81 -4.68 -5.94
N ALA A 29 3.53 -5.63 -6.54
CA ALA A 29 2.95 -6.89 -6.97
C ALA A 29 2.33 -7.65 -5.80
N LEU A 30 3.05 -7.75 -4.68
CA LEU A 30 2.55 -8.42 -3.48
C LEU A 30 1.35 -7.71 -2.85
N ALA A 31 1.34 -6.37 -2.86
CA ALA A 31 0.20 -5.61 -2.36
C ALA A 31 -1.05 -5.78 -3.23
N GLU A 32 -0.92 -5.91 -4.56
CA GLU A 32 -2.05 -6.17 -5.45
C GLU A 32 -2.62 -7.59 -5.31
N GLU A 33 -1.80 -8.56 -4.88
CA GLU A 33 -2.24 -9.94 -4.64
C GLU A 33 -2.95 -10.14 -3.28
N TRP A 34 -2.84 -9.18 -2.36
CA TRP A 34 -3.39 -9.30 -1.02
C TRP A 34 -4.83 -8.78 -0.93
N ASP A 35 -5.77 -9.73 -0.84
CA ASP A 35 -7.19 -9.43 -0.65
C ASP A 35 -7.45 -8.52 0.57
N GLY A 36 -7.91 -7.30 0.29
CA GLY A 36 -8.26 -6.31 1.32
C GLY A 36 -7.09 -5.45 1.80
N ALA A 37 -5.96 -5.48 1.11
CA ALA A 37 -4.87 -4.53 1.28
C ALA A 37 -4.80 -3.57 0.07
N GLU A 38 -4.67 -2.28 0.35
CA GLU A 38 -4.44 -1.27 -0.67
C GLU A 38 -3.21 -0.44 -0.27
N ALA A 39 -2.35 -0.09 -1.22
CA ALA A 39 -1.07 0.53 -0.93
C ALA A 39 -0.76 1.74 -1.79
N LEU A 40 -0.08 2.71 -1.16
CA LEU A 40 0.55 3.87 -1.75
C LEU A 40 2.06 3.80 -1.48
N VAL A 41 2.83 3.85 -2.56
CA VAL A 41 4.28 3.88 -2.52
C VAL A 41 4.76 5.23 -3.01
N VAL A 42 5.51 5.94 -2.17
CA VAL A 42 6.25 7.14 -2.54
C VAL A 42 7.73 6.83 -2.46
N HIS A 43 8.43 6.88 -3.59
CA HIS A 43 9.87 6.62 -3.65
C HIS A 43 10.53 7.52 -4.68
N GLN A 44 11.56 8.28 -4.26
CA GLN A 44 12.32 9.21 -5.12
C GLN A 44 11.42 10.12 -5.99
N GLY A 45 10.36 10.67 -5.40
CA GLY A 45 9.42 11.57 -6.09
C GLY A 45 8.41 10.87 -7.01
N THR A 46 8.50 9.55 -7.20
CA THR A 46 7.49 8.77 -7.91
C THR A 46 6.42 8.28 -6.94
N ILE A 47 5.15 8.46 -7.31
CA ILE A 47 3.99 7.99 -6.56
C ILE A 47 3.32 6.86 -7.34
N ARG A 48 3.16 5.70 -6.72
CA ARG A 48 2.47 4.54 -7.29
C ARG A 48 1.41 4.04 -6.30
N ARG A 49 0.27 3.60 -6.80
CA ARG A 49 -0.92 3.22 -6.02
C ARG A 49 -1.45 1.88 -6.55
N THR A 50 -1.89 1.00 -5.67
CA THR A 50 -2.71 -0.16 -6.05
C THR A 50 -4.12 0.30 -6.45
N GLY A 51 -4.89 -0.58 -7.08
CA GLY A 51 -6.34 -0.37 -7.25
C GLY A 51 -7.02 -0.13 -5.89
N GLY A 52 -8.07 0.70 -5.86
CA GLY A 52 -8.82 1.05 -4.65
C GLY A 52 -8.27 2.24 -3.87
N PHE A 53 -6.94 2.40 -3.77
CA PHE A 53 -6.35 3.39 -2.84
C PHE A 53 -6.82 4.83 -3.10
N THR A 54 -7.11 5.17 -4.36
CA THR A 54 -7.59 6.50 -4.76
C THR A 54 -8.94 6.85 -4.11
N ASP A 55 -9.77 5.86 -3.78
CA ASP A 55 -11.09 6.06 -3.16
C ASP A 55 -10.98 6.59 -1.72
N HIS A 56 -9.79 6.46 -1.11
CA HIS A 56 -9.47 6.99 0.22
C HIS A 56 -8.85 8.39 0.18
N VAL A 57 -8.56 8.91 -1.01
CA VAL A 57 -8.00 10.25 -1.17
C VAL A 57 -9.15 11.21 -1.49
N PRO A 58 -9.49 12.15 -0.58
CA PRO A 58 -10.57 13.09 -0.87
C PRO A 58 -10.23 13.94 -2.10
N ASP A 59 -11.20 14.06 -3.01
CA ASP A 59 -11.16 15.05 -4.09
C ASP A 59 -11.07 16.44 -3.44
N ARG A 60 -10.01 17.16 -3.80
CA ARG A 60 -9.69 18.48 -3.24
C ARG A 60 -10.52 19.58 -3.87
#